data_AF-A0A5N7B3H3-F1
#
_entry.id   AF-A0A5N7B3H3-F1
#
_cell.length_a   1.000
_cell.length_b   1.000
_cell.length_c   1.000
_cell.angle_alpha   90.00
_cell.angle_beta   90.00
_cell.angle_gamma   90.00
#
_symmetry.space_group_name_H-M   'P 1'
#
loop_
_entity.id
_entity.type
_entity.pdbx_description
1 polymer ?
#
loop_
_entity_poly.entity_id
_entity_poly.type
_entity_poly.pdbx_seq_one_letter_code
_entity_poly.pdbx_strand_id
1 'polypeptide(L)'
;MVLKLFDRRFAVQLREDHKINPWSWDIEQQYHNFILSGGAAEFITKLNSDIAMAEKEGDEWNDPQNEAYLYDQMQDLYTTEVEAYHTLKGLQEKNIPQLFACFTVPCSSSSQELSVHKYIDTPGVPLQYIDGFPLTNIAVHAPRETWQSTCDNAIHIIHLIDDRGILNEDVKTRSFIMRENPKGIFHVFMMDFALCHFRREYQDEVDWWGWKALQDEEGAVGYIMQKYLQGGFVYHRSALYEKLDQDFRMGD
;
A
#
# COMPACT_ATOMS: atom_id res chain seq x y z
N MET A 1 -12.60 -0.10 15.16
CA MET A 1 -11.14 -0.22 14.95
C MET A 1 -10.90 -1.45 14.10
N VAL A 2 -9.98 -1.39 13.16
CA VAL A 2 -9.50 -2.56 12.38
C VAL A 2 -8.02 -2.73 12.67
N LEU A 3 -7.56 -3.98 12.73
CA LEU A 3 -6.16 -4.30 12.85
C LEU A 3 -5.62 -4.80 11.50
N LYS A 4 -4.64 -4.09 10.95
CA LYS A 4 -3.85 -4.55 9.79
C LYS A 4 -2.56 -5.17 10.31
N LEU A 5 -2.30 -6.43 9.95
CA LEU A 5 -1.09 -7.19 10.29
C LEU A 5 -0.27 -7.42 9.02
N PHE A 6 1.05 -7.25 9.13
CA PHE A 6 1.99 -7.48 8.04
C PHE A 6 2.65 -8.84 8.23
N ASP A 7 1.86 -9.89 8.00
CA ASP A 7 2.24 -11.28 8.27
C ASP A 7 2.60 -12.03 6.98
N ARG A 8 3.87 -12.42 6.84
CA ARG A 8 4.38 -13.14 5.65
C ARG A 8 3.63 -14.44 5.36
N ARG A 9 3.02 -15.06 6.37
CA ARG A 9 2.28 -16.33 6.22
C ARG A 9 0.99 -16.12 5.43
N PHE A 10 0.45 -14.90 5.45
CA PHE A 10 -0.78 -14.50 4.77
C PHE A 10 -0.52 -13.58 3.55
N ALA A 11 0.72 -13.46 3.10
CA ALA A 11 1.12 -12.65 1.95
C ALA A 11 0.72 -13.29 0.60
N VAL A 12 -0.57 -13.58 0.40
CA VAL A 12 -1.09 -14.35 -0.75
C VAL A 12 -0.71 -13.71 -2.08
N GLN A 13 -0.93 -12.41 -2.26
CA GLN A 13 -0.63 -11.72 -3.52
C GLN A 13 0.86 -11.76 -3.84
N LEU A 14 1.74 -11.48 -2.87
CA LEU A 14 3.19 -11.56 -3.09
C LEU A 14 3.65 -12.98 -3.43
N ARG A 15 3.05 -14.01 -2.82
CA ARG A 15 3.35 -15.40 -3.19
C ARG A 15 2.95 -15.71 -4.62
N GLU A 16 1.79 -15.22 -5.07
CA GLU A 16 1.36 -15.38 -6.47
C GLU A 16 2.30 -14.65 -7.43
N ASP A 17 2.63 -13.39 -7.15
CA ASP A 17 3.46 -12.54 -8.01
C ASP A 17 4.89 -13.11 -8.15
N HIS A 18 5.45 -13.63 -7.06
CA HIS A 18 6.79 -14.22 -7.02
C HIS A 18 6.81 -15.75 -7.19
N LYS A 19 5.67 -16.38 -7.48
CA LYS A 19 5.52 -17.85 -7.62
C LYS A 19 6.07 -18.64 -6.43
N ILE A 20 5.98 -18.08 -5.23
CA ILE A 20 6.43 -18.72 -3.98
C ILE A 20 5.36 -19.71 -3.53
N ASN A 21 5.79 -20.87 -3.03
CA ASN A 21 4.90 -21.91 -2.51
C ASN A 21 3.94 -21.35 -1.44
N PRO A 22 2.68 -21.84 -1.36
CA PRO A 22 1.79 -21.53 -0.26
C PRO A 22 2.43 -21.90 1.09
N TRP A 23 2.16 -21.08 2.10
CA TRP A 23 2.66 -21.36 3.44
C TRP A 23 2.20 -22.74 3.93
N SER A 24 3.11 -23.48 4.57
CA SER A 24 2.82 -24.76 5.21
C SER A 24 3.60 -24.88 6.51
N TRP A 25 3.18 -25.81 7.38
CA TRP A 25 3.90 -26.08 8.62
C TRP A 25 5.33 -26.57 8.38
N ASP A 26 5.57 -27.35 7.33
CA ASP A 26 6.90 -27.85 7.00
C ASP A 26 7.83 -26.72 6.55
N ILE A 27 7.31 -25.74 5.79
CA ILE A 27 8.04 -24.52 5.42
C ILE A 27 8.35 -23.69 6.66
N GLU A 28 7.39 -23.52 7.57
CA GLU A 28 7.57 -22.78 8.81
C GLU A 28 8.69 -23.38 9.68
N GLN A 29 8.72 -24.71 9.81
CA GLN A 29 9.79 -25.39 10.55
C GLN A 29 11.17 -25.21 9.91
N GLN A 30 11.25 -25.30 8.58
CA GLN A 30 12.49 -25.06 7.85
C GLN A 30 12.97 -23.61 8.02
N TYR A 31 12.06 -22.64 7.95
CA TYR A 31 12.35 -21.23 8.16
C TYR A 31 12.81 -20.95 9.60
N HIS A 32 12.16 -21.53 10.61
CA HIS A 32 12.61 -21.43 12.00
C HIS A 32 14.05 -21.94 12.18
N ASN A 33 14.38 -23.10 11.58
CA ASN A 33 15.76 -23.63 11.63
C ASN A 33 16.75 -22.70 10.91
N PHE A 34 16.33 -22.09 9.81
CA PHE A 34 17.13 -21.12 9.05
C PHE A 34 17.39 -19.82 9.81
N ILE A 35 16.44 -19.37 10.63
CA ILE A 35 16.66 -18.25 11.54
C ILE A 35 17.63 -18.64 12.66
N LEU A 36 17.43 -19.81 13.28
CA LEU A 36 18.28 -20.28 14.37
C LEU A 36 19.73 -20.51 13.96
N SER A 37 19.97 -20.85 12.68
CA SER A 37 21.32 -20.97 12.13
C SER A 37 21.97 -19.64 11.76
N GLY A 38 21.25 -18.50 11.88
CA GLY A 38 21.70 -17.18 11.45
C GLY A 38 21.52 -16.91 9.95
N GLY A 39 21.04 -17.89 9.19
CA GLY A 39 20.90 -17.79 7.74
C GLY A 39 19.95 -16.67 7.29
N ALA A 40 18.86 -16.45 8.02
CA ALA A 40 17.93 -15.35 7.72
C ALA A 40 18.61 -13.97 7.81
N ALA A 41 19.46 -13.77 8.81
CA ALA A 41 20.17 -12.49 8.99
C ALA A 41 21.20 -12.25 7.89
N GLU A 42 21.98 -13.27 7.52
CA GLU A 42 22.95 -13.20 6.43
C GLU A 42 22.26 -12.95 5.08
N PHE A 43 21.18 -13.68 4.81
CA PHE A 43 20.42 -13.55 3.58
C PHE A 43 19.78 -12.17 3.42
N ILE A 44 19.08 -11.68 4.44
CA ILE A 44 18.45 -10.34 4.41
C ILE A 44 19.51 -9.24 4.28
N THR A 45 20.68 -9.40 4.91
CA THR A 45 21.79 -8.45 4.74
C THR A 45 22.29 -8.44 3.29
N LYS A 46 22.42 -9.61 2.66
CA LYS A 46 22.79 -9.71 1.23
C LYS A 46 21.72 -9.06 0.35
N LEU A 47 20.45 -9.38 0.59
CA LEU A 47 19.30 -8.85 -0.15
C LEU A 47 19.26 -7.31 -0.14
N ASN A 48 19.41 -6.71 1.04
CA ASN A 48 19.42 -5.26 1.21
C ASN A 48 20.66 -4.57 0.59
N SER A 49 21.73 -5.33 0.30
CA SER A 49 22.95 -4.80 -0.31
C SER A 49 22.98 -4.89 -1.84
N ASP A 50 22.21 -5.81 -2.44
CA ASP A 50 22.07 -5.98 -3.89
C ASP A 50 20.58 -6.00 -4.26
N ILE A 51 20.07 -4.83 -4.63
CA ILE A 51 18.66 -4.61 -4.99
C ILE A 51 18.22 -5.54 -6.14
N ALA A 52 19.14 -5.93 -7.03
CA ALA A 52 18.84 -6.80 -8.15
C ALA A 52 18.93 -8.30 -7.80
N MET A 53 19.23 -8.66 -6.56
CA MET A 53 19.36 -10.05 -6.14
C MET A 53 18.04 -10.81 -6.30
N ALA A 54 16.91 -10.21 -5.95
CA ALA A 54 15.59 -10.82 -6.11
C ALA A 54 15.28 -11.12 -7.58
N GLU A 55 15.62 -10.21 -8.49
CA GLU A 55 15.40 -10.39 -9.93
C GLU A 55 16.34 -11.44 -10.54
N LYS A 56 17.59 -11.52 -10.07
CA LYS A 56 18.61 -12.43 -10.63
C LYS A 56 18.52 -13.86 -10.08
N GLU A 57 18.25 -14.00 -8.79
CA GLU A 57 18.40 -15.27 -8.05
C GLU A 57 17.06 -15.75 -7.45
N GLY A 58 15.98 -14.97 -7.51
CA GLY A 58 14.72 -15.26 -6.82
C GLY A 58 14.10 -16.61 -7.17
N ASP A 59 14.17 -17.01 -8.46
CA ASP A 59 13.66 -18.29 -8.94
C ASP A 59 14.45 -19.51 -8.39
N GLU A 60 15.67 -19.31 -7.87
CA GLU A 60 16.54 -20.36 -7.33
C GLU A 60 16.46 -20.49 -5.80
N TRP A 61 15.71 -19.62 -5.13
CA TRP A 61 15.61 -19.62 -3.68
C TRP A 61 14.84 -20.82 -3.15
N ASN A 62 15.36 -21.38 -2.05
CA ASN A 62 14.66 -22.41 -1.30
C ASN A 62 13.53 -21.81 -0.43
N ASP A 63 12.66 -22.66 0.12
CA ASP A 63 11.51 -22.20 0.90
C ASP A 63 11.92 -21.26 2.07
N PRO A 64 12.95 -21.54 2.89
CA PRO A 64 13.40 -20.60 3.92
C PRO A 64 13.87 -19.23 3.40
N GLN A 65 14.57 -19.18 2.27
CA GLN A 65 15.00 -17.92 1.64
C GLN A 65 13.79 -17.12 1.14
N ASN A 66 12.82 -17.81 0.52
CA ASN A 66 11.56 -17.20 0.11
C ASN A 66 10.77 -16.62 1.29
N GLU A 67 10.71 -17.33 2.42
CA GLU A 67 10.07 -16.81 3.63
C GLU A 67 10.83 -15.62 4.24
N ALA A 68 12.17 -15.62 4.16
CA ALA A 68 12.98 -14.47 4.59
C ALA A 68 12.74 -13.24 3.71
N TYR A 69 12.64 -13.44 2.39
CA TYR A 69 12.29 -12.39 1.44
C TYR A 69 10.88 -11.83 1.71
N LEU A 70 9.88 -12.70 1.88
CA LEU A 70 8.53 -12.26 2.21
C LEU A 70 8.47 -11.53 3.56
N TYR A 71 9.28 -11.94 4.54
CA TYR A 71 9.42 -11.20 5.78
C TYR A 71 9.96 -9.78 5.52
N ASP A 72 11.06 -9.64 4.78
CA ASP A 72 11.68 -8.34 4.48
C ASP A 72 10.70 -7.42 3.75
N GLN A 73 10.01 -7.94 2.72
CA GLN A 73 8.96 -7.21 2.01
C GLN A 73 7.81 -6.77 2.94
N MET A 74 7.38 -7.60 3.90
CA MET A 74 6.37 -7.18 4.89
C MET A 74 6.86 -6.02 5.77
N GLN A 75 8.15 -5.98 6.11
CA GLN A 75 8.73 -4.90 6.89
C GLN A 75 8.78 -3.59 6.11
N ASP A 76 9.10 -3.65 4.82
CA ASP A 76 9.09 -2.47 3.96
C ASP A 76 7.68 -1.92 3.80
N LEU A 77 6.70 -2.78 3.47
CA LEU A 77 5.29 -2.39 3.38
C LEU A 77 4.76 -1.77 4.69
N TYR A 78 5.13 -2.36 5.83
CA TYR A 78 4.79 -1.82 7.14
C TYR A 78 5.41 -0.44 7.38
N THR A 79 6.71 -0.30 7.12
CA THR A 79 7.46 0.93 7.35
C THR A 79 6.89 2.06 6.50
N THR A 80 6.67 1.79 5.21
CA THR A 80 6.09 2.74 4.26
C THR A 80 4.67 3.16 4.66
N GLU A 81 3.80 2.21 5.01
CA GLU A 81 2.43 2.53 5.45
C GLU A 81 2.44 3.41 6.70
N VAL A 82 3.24 3.05 7.72
CA VAL A 82 3.35 3.82 8.96
C VAL A 82 3.85 5.23 8.68
N GLU A 83 4.86 5.36 7.83
CA GLU A 83 5.43 6.66 7.51
C GLU A 83 4.45 7.56 6.73
N ALA A 84 3.69 6.99 5.81
CA ALA A 84 2.62 7.69 5.11
C ALA A 84 1.58 8.23 6.11
N TYR A 85 1.12 7.41 7.06
CA TYR A 85 0.21 7.85 8.11
C TYR A 85 0.79 8.99 8.97
N HIS A 86 2.08 8.93 9.31
CA HIS A 86 2.74 10.00 10.06
C HIS A 86 2.83 11.30 9.26
N THR A 87 3.20 11.22 7.99
CA THR A 87 3.26 12.36 7.07
C THR A 87 1.86 12.97 6.86
N LEU A 88 0.83 12.14 6.84
CA LEU A 88 -0.56 12.50 6.60
C LEU A 88 -1.34 12.81 7.88
N LYS A 89 -0.67 13.01 9.02
CA LYS A 89 -1.31 13.28 10.33
C LYS A 89 -2.35 14.39 10.31
N GLY A 90 -2.14 15.44 9.51
CA GLY A 90 -3.09 16.57 9.38
C GLY A 90 -4.41 16.24 8.66
N LEU A 91 -4.44 15.11 7.93
CA LEU A 91 -5.58 14.60 7.15
C LEU A 91 -6.28 13.42 7.84
N GLN A 92 -5.69 12.85 8.91
CA GLN A 92 -6.33 11.78 9.66
C GLN A 92 -7.67 12.24 10.26
N GLU A 93 -8.63 11.30 10.36
CA GLU A 93 -10.04 11.51 10.74
C GLU A 93 -10.88 12.36 9.77
N LYS A 94 -10.22 13.11 8.86
CA LYS A 94 -10.85 13.98 7.87
C LYS A 94 -10.89 13.39 6.49
N ASN A 95 -9.83 12.76 6.02
CA ASN A 95 -9.74 12.21 4.67
C ASN A 95 -9.02 10.85 4.66
N ILE A 96 -8.40 10.52 5.77
CA ILE A 96 -7.60 9.31 5.95
C ILE A 96 -7.98 8.71 7.32
N PRO A 97 -8.10 7.38 7.46
CA PRO A 97 -8.34 6.75 8.76
C PRO A 97 -7.30 7.18 9.80
N GLN A 98 -7.69 7.27 11.07
CA GLN A 98 -6.73 7.51 12.14
C GLN A 98 -5.82 6.29 12.37
N LEU A 99 -4.52 6.51 12.48
CA LEU A 99 -3.56 5.53 13.01
C LEU A 99 -3.52 5.65 14.54
N PHE A 100 -3.91 4.61 15.27
CA PHE A 100 -3.97 4.66 16.73
C PHE A 100 -2.62 4.38 17.40
N ALA A 101 -1.87 3.40 16.88
CA ALA A 101 -0.61 2.96 17.46
C ALA A 101 0.20 2.16 16.43
N CYS A 102 1.38 1.70 16.82
CA CYS A 102 2.14 0.67 16.13
C CYS A 102 2.55 -0.37 17.16
N PHE A 103 2.45 -1.66 16.83
CA PHE A 103 2.84 -2.73 17.74
C PHE A 103 3.39 -3.94 16.99
N THR A 104 3.93 -4.86 17.78
CA THR A 104 4.52 -6.09 17.29
C THR A 104 3.87 -7.27 18.03
N VAL A 105 3.35 -8.24 17.28
CA VAL A 105 2.82 -9.49 17.83
C VAL A 105 3.97 -10.49 17.91
N PRO A 106 4.38 -10.90 19.11
CA PRO A 106 5.42 -11.91 19.24
C PRO A 106 4.92 -13.27 18.77
N CYS A 107 5.74 -13.98 18.00
CA CYS A 107 5.46 -15.38 17.69
C CYS A 107 5.63 -16.23 18.96
N SER A 108 4.66 -17.08 19.29
CA SER A 108 4.51 -17.74 20.60
C SER A 108 5.50 -18.88 20.91
N SER A 109 6.67 -18.93 20.27
CA SER A 109 7.73 -19.88 20.61
C SER A 109 8.44 -19.46 21.91
N SER A 110 7.96 -19.98 23.04
CA SER A 110 8.64 -19.86 24.33
C SER A 110 10.06 -20.43 24.22
N SER A 111 11.08 -19.62 24.55
CA SER A 111 12.50 -19.95 24.80
C SER A 111 13.57 -19.62 23.74
N GLN A 112 13.34 -18.68 22.82
CA GLN A 112 14.36 -18.29 21.83
C GLN A 112 15.04 -16.96 22.16
N GLU A 113 16.30 -16.81 21.76
CA GLU A 113 17.11 -15.60 22.00
C GLU A 113 16.48 -14.36 21.35
N LEU A 114 16.72 -13.17 21.91
CA LEU A 114 16.22 -11.87 21.42
C LEU A 114 16.51 -11.60 19.94
N SER A 115 17.58 -12.18 19.39
CA SER A 115 17.98 -12.07 17.97
C SER A 115 17.05 -12.83 17.01
N VAL A 116 16.41 -13.91 17.48
CA VAL A 116 15.51 -14.78 16.70
C VAL A 116 14.13 -14.14 16.55
N HIS A 117 13.68 -13.42 17.59
CA HIS A 117 12.37 -12.74 17.61
C HIS A 117 12.18 -11.77 16.45
N LYS A 118 13.25 -11.09 16.00
CA LYS A 118 13.17 -10.13 14.90
C LYS A 118 12.49 -10.74 13.67
N TYR A 119 12.89 -11.94 13.24
CA TYR A 119 12.48 -12.53 11.96
C TYR A 119 11.17 -13.33 12.00
N ILE A 120 10.51 -13.39 13.16
CA ILE A 120 9.25 -14.11 13.38
C ILE A 120 8.12 -13.22 13.89
N ASP A 121 8.48 -12.07 14.47
CA ASP A 121 7.54 -11.12 15.01
C ASP A 121 6.77 -10.40 13.89
N THR A 122 5.47 -10.21 14.10
CA THR A 122 4.56 -9.64 13.10
C THR A 122 4.18 -8.21 13.46
N PRO A 123 4.52 -7.20 12.64
CA PRO A 123 4.07 -5.84 12.88
C PRO A 123 2.57 -5.68 12.63
N GLY A 124 1.97 -4.76 13.38
CA GLY A 124 0.57 -4.43 13.29
C GLY A 124 0.28 -2.94 13.48
N VAL A 125 -0.72 -2.47 12.74
CA VAL A 125 -1.26 -1.11 12.86
C VAL A 125 -2.76 -1.15 13.11
N PRO A 126 -3.24 -0.76 14.32
CA PRO A 126 -4.64 -0.53 14.58
C PRO A 126 -5.05 0.81 13.95
N LEU A 127 -6.04 0.73 13.07
CA LEU A 127 -6.58 1.86 12.31
C LEU A 127 -8.04 2.13 12.70
N GLN A 128 -8.48 3.37 12.49
CA GLN A 128 -9.89 3.74 12.54
C GLN A 128 -10.68 2.85 11.57
N TYR A 129 -11.75 2.24 12.08
CA TYR A 129 -12.70 1.56 11.21
C TYR A 129 -13.62 2.62 10.58
N ILE A 130 -13.69 2.61 9.26
CA ILE A 130 -14.64 3.42 8.51
C ILE A 130 -15.79 2.51 8.12
N ASP A 131 -16.95 2.73 8.74
CA ASP A 131 -18.17 2.00 8.41
C ASP A 131 -18.75 2.56 7.11
N GLY A 132 -18.56 1.83 6.02
CA GLY A 132 -18.83 2.31 4.68
C GLY A 132 -18.57 1.24 3.63
N PHE A 133 -18.53 1.66 2.37
CA PHE A 133 -18.32 0.76 1.24
C PHE A 133 -17.34 1.38 0.25
N PRO A 134 -16.62 0.57 -0.55
CA PRO A 134 -15.61 1.09 -1.46
C PRO A 134 -16.22 1.92 -2.60
N LEU A 135 -15.47 2.92 -3.09
CA LEU A 135 -15.88 3.77 -4.21
C LEU A 135 -16.17 2.95 -5.49
N THR A 136 -15.55 1.78 -5.67
CA THR A 136 -15.92 0.81 -6.72
C THR A 136 -17.40 0.48 -6.76
N ASN A 137 -18.07 0.51 -5.60
CA ASN A 137 -19.45 0.08 -5.45
C ASN A 137 -20.43 1.26 -5.35
N ILE A 138 -20.00 2.47 -5.70
CA ILE A 138 -20.84 3.68 -5.61
C ILE A 138 -22.19 3.54 -6.32
N ALA A 139 -22.21 2.91 -7.49
CA ALA A 139 -23.44 2.75 -8.27
C ALA A 139 -24.49 1.85 -7.62
N VAL A 140 -24.08 0.99 -6.67
CA VAL A 140 -24.96 0.05 -5.97
C VAL A 140 -25.59 0.70 -4.74
N HIS A 141 -24.88 1.61 -4.09
CA HIS A 141 -25.21 2.08 -2.74
C HIS A 141 -25.52 3.57 -2.65
N ALA A 142 -25.07 4.39 -3.61
CA ALA A 142 -25.25 5.84 -3.58
C ALA A 142 -26.14 6.31 -4.74
N PRO A 143 -27.00 7.32 -4.51
CA PRO A 143 -27.81 7.93 -5.55
C PRO A 143 -26.92 8.64 -6.59
N ARG A 144 -27.36 8.64 -7.86
CA ARG A 144 -26.54 9.13 -8.99
C ARG A 144 -26.13 10.59 -8.84
N GLU A 145 -26.95 11.39 -8.17
CA GLU A 145 -26.75 12.81 -7.95
C GLU A 145 -25.52 13.13 -7.08
N THR A 146 -25.04 12.16 -6.28
CA THR A 146 -23.85 12.35 -5.42
C THR A 146 -22.57 11.85 -6.08
N TRP A 147 -22.64 11.14 -7.20
CA TRP A 147 -21.47 10.49 -7.78
C TRP A 147 -20.39 11.49 -8.19
N GLN A 148 -20.77 12.61 -8.81
CA GLN A 148 -19.85 13.65 -9.23
C GLN A 148 -19.04 14.19 -8.05
N SER A 149 -19.72 14.72 -7.03
CA SER A 149 -19.05 15.33 -5.87
C SER A 149 -18.22 14.33 -5.07
N THR A 150 -18.61 13.06 -5.07
CA THR A 150 -17.87 12.00 -4.36
C THR A 150 -16.59 11.61 -5.09
N CYS A 151 -16.63 11.48 -6.42
CA CYS A 151 -15.45 11.22 -7.24
C CYS A 151 -14.48 12.42 -7.21
N ASP A 152 -15.02 13.64 -7.30
CA ASP A 152 -14.22 14.87 -7.17
C ASP A 152 -13.54 14.96 -5.79
N ASN A 153 -14.22 14.52 -4.72
CA ASN A 153 -13.61 14.45 -3.39
C ASN A 153 -12.48 13.43 -3.32
N ALA A 154 -12.65 12.25 -3.92
CA ALA A 154 -11.58 11.24 -3.98
C ALA A 154 -10.35 11.76 -4.71
N ILE A 155 -10.53 12.43 -5.85
CA ILE A 155 -9.45 13.11 -6.59
C ILE A 155 -8.81 14.21 -5.76
N HIS A 156 -9.61 15.00 -5.05
CA HIS A 156 -9.06 16.03 -4.17
C HIS A 156 -8.18 15.45 -3.04
N ILE A 157 -8.51 14.27 -2.51
CA ILE A 157 -7.67 13.59 -1.52
C ILE A 157 -6.32 13.21 -2.11
N ILE A 158 -6.27 12.76 -3.37
CA ILE A 158 -5.02 12.49 -4.08
C ILE A 158 -4.16 13.76 -4.13
N HIS A 159 -4.74 14.90 -4.54
CA HIS A 159 -4.00 16.17 -4.57
C HIS A 159 -3.47 16.59 -3.20
N LEU A 160 -4.24 16.37 -2.12
CA LEU A 160 -3.78 16.64 -0.76
C LEU A 160 -2.58 15.75 -0.36
N ILE A 161 -2.52 14.52 -0.89
CA ILE A 161 -1.40 13.59 -0.67
C ILE A 161 -0.20 14.03 -1.53
N ASP A 162 -0.42 14.42 -2.77
CA ASP A 162 0.60 14.96 -3.68
C ASP A 162 1.31 16.17 -3.09
N ASP A 163 0.54 17.11 -2.53
CA ASP A 163 1.04 18.32 -1.86
C ASP A 163 1.96 18.01 -0.66
N ARG A 164 1.93 16.77 -0.15
CA ARG A 164 2.79 16.29 0.94
C ARG A 164 3.98 15.48 0.43
N GLY A 165 4.18 15.45 -0.89
CA GLY A 165 5.30 14.77 -1.53
C GLY A 165 5.20 13.25 -1.41
N ILE A 166 3.98 12.71 -1.54
CA ILE A 166 3.75 11.27 -1.57
C ILE A 166 3.28 10.87 -2.96
N LEU A 167 3.78 9.73 -3.43
CA LEU A 167 3.35 9.02 -4.63
C LEU A 167 2.87 7.65 -4.16
N ASN A 168 1.66 7.24 -4.52
CA ASN A 168 1.10 5.94 -4.18
C ASN A 168 0.93 5.11 -5.46
N GLU A 169 1.59 3.95 -5.51
CA GLU A 169 1.56 3.05 -6.68
C GLU A 169 0.32 2.17 -6.74
N ASP A 170 -0.45 2.07 -5.64
CA ASP A 170 -1.63 1.22 -5.53
C ASP A 170 -2.94 2.02 -5.40
N VAL A 171 -2.98 3.22 -6.00
CA VAL A 171 -4.23 3.99 -6.08
C VAL A 171 -5.24 3.25 -6.94
N LYS A 172 -6.27 2.72 -6.29
CA LYS A 172 -7.38 2.02 -6.90
C LYS A 172 -8.68 2.54 -6.30
N THR A 173 -9.77 2.41 -7.05
CA THR A 173 -11.10 2.83 -6.58
C THR A 173 -11.57 2.06 -5.33
N ARG A 174 -10.99 0.90 -5.02
CA ARG A 174 -11.26 0.17 -3.76
C ARG A 174 -10.53 0.75 -2.55
N SER A 175 -9.46 1.51 -2.77
CA SER A 175 -8.65 2.16 -1.74
C SER A 175 -9.37 3.37 -1.12
N PHE A 176 -10.56 3.71 -1.62
CA PHE A 176 -11.41 4.78 -1.10
C PHE A 176 -12.68 4.19 -0.48
N ILE A 177 -12.90 4.42 0.80
CA ILE A 177 -14.10 4.03 1.53
C ILE A 177 -15.03 5.23 1.68
N MET A 178 -16.29 5.03 1.32
CA MET A 178 -17.32 6.05 1.42
C MET A 178 -18.21 5.75 2.62
N ARG A 179 -18.26 6.72 3.53
CA ARG A 179 -19.13 6.70 4.71
C ARG A 179 -20.28 7.67 4.50
N GLU A 180 -21.50 7.15 4.52
CA GLU A 180 -22.69 7.98 4.53
C GLU A 180 -22.91 8.55 5.94
N ASN A 181 -23.25 9.83 6.03
CA ASN A 181 -23.70 10.43 7.28
C ASN A 181 -25.23 10.41 7.41
N PRO A 182 -25.82 10.69 8.58
CA PRO A 182 -27.29 10.68 8.75
C PRO A 182 -28.07 11.67 7.87
N LYS A 183 -27.39 12.58 7.16
CA LYS A 183 -27.98 13.53 6.21
C LYS A 183 -27.90 13.05 4.76
N GLY A 184 -27.43 11.82 4.51
CA GLY A 184 -27.25 11.26 3.17
C GLY A 184 -26.07 11.84 2.40
N ILE A 185 -25.12 12.49 3.10
CA ILE A 185 -23.91 13.03 2.48
C ILE A 185 -22.79 12.01 2.66
N PHE A 186 -22.14 11.65 1.55
CA PHE A 186 -21.00 10.74 1.54
C PHE A 186 -19.72 11.49 1.85
N HIS A 187 -18.94 10.89 2.73
CA HIS A 187 -17.61 11.34 3.10
C HIS A 187 -16.59 10.28 2.69
N VAL A 188 -15.54 10.69 1.99
CA VAL A 188 -14.54 9.79 1.41
C VAL A 188 -13.31 9.70 2.32
N PHE A 189 -12.84 8.47 2.51
CA PHE A 189 -11.58 8.16 3.19
C PHE A 189 -10.68 7.36 2.27
N MET A 190 -9.44 7.80 2.06
CA MET A 190 -8.44 7.00 1.37
C MET A 190 -7.65 6.15 2.38
N MET A 191 -7.33 4.93 1.98
CA MET A 191 -6.50 3.98 2.71
C MET A 191 -5.54 3.26 1.75
N ASP A 192 -4.76 2.32 2.30
CA ASP A 192 -3.75 1.54 1.58
C ASP A 192 -2.56 2.38 1.10
N PHE A 193 -1.63 2.62 2.02
CA PHE A 193 -0.41 3.41 1.79
C PHE A 193 0.89 2.58 1.85
N ALA A 194 0.80 1.25 1.83
CA ALA A 194 1.96 0.37 1.92
C ALA A 194 2.89 0.45 0.71
N LEU A 195 2.37 0.86 -0.46
CA LEU A 195 3.11 1.03 -1.71
C LEU A 195 3.21 2.52 -2.04
N CYS A 196 3.83 3.28 -1.14
CA CYS A 196 4.10 4.70 -1.32
C CYS A 196 5.60 4.97 -1.48
N HIS A 197 5.90 5.99 -2.26
CA HIS A 197 7.21 6.62 -2.34
C HIS A 197 7.13 8.06 -1.86
N PHE A 198 8.23 8.54 -1.27
CA PHE A 198 8.30 9.88 -0.71
C PHE A 198 9.21 10.74 -1.59
N ARG A 199 8.82 11.99 -1.86
CA ARG A 199 9.58 12.94 -2.70
C ARG A 199 11.06 12.98 -2.34
N ARG A 200 11.40 12.90 -1.05
CA ARG A 200 12.80 12.95 -0.56
C ARG A 200 13.68 11.78 -1.01
N GLU A 201 13.11 10.70 -1.53
CA GLU A 201 13.82 9.54 -2.06
C GLU A 201 14.38 9.79 -3.46
N TYR A 202 13.86 10.80 -4.15
CA TYR A 202 14.25 11.14 -5.52
C TYR A 202 15.23 12.31 -5.53
N GLN A 203 16.33 12.16 -6.29
CA GLN A 203 17.38 13.16 -6.35
C GLN A 203 17.01 14.38 -7.18
N ASP A 204 16.23 14.18 -8.24
CA ASP A 204 15.85 15.25 -9.16
C ASP A 204 14.34 15.31 -9.40
N GLU A 205 13.91 16.47 -9.93
CA GLU A 205 12.50 16.75 -10.22
C GLU A 205 12.01 15.95 -11.42
N VAL A 206 12.87 15.64 -12.39
CA VAL A 206 12.49 14.96 -13.63
C VAL A 206 12.06 13.53 -13.31
N ASP A 207 12.82 12.84 -12.47
CA ASP A 207 12.55 11.48 -12.03
C ASP A 207 11.28 11.44 -11.19
N TRP A 208 11.14 12.33 -10.19
CA TRP A 208 9.92 12.42 -9.39
C TRP A 208 8.67 12.67 -10.23
N TRP A 209 8.67 13.69 -11.09
CA TRP A 209 7.52 14.02 -11.93
C TRP A 209 7.28 12.97 -13.02
N GLY A 210 8.34 12.33 -13.52
CA GLY A 210 8.23 11.19 -14.44
C GLY A 210 7.49 10.02 -13.80
N TRP A 211 7.82 9.67 -12.56
CA TRP A 211 7.11 8.63 -11.81
C TRP A 211 5.67 9.02 -11.48
N LYS A 212 5.40 10.28 -11.07
CA LYS A 212 4.01 10.77 -10.87
C LYS A 212 3.20 10.68 -12.16
N ALA A 213 3.81 11.04 -13.30
CA ALA A 213 3.18 10.94 -14.61
C ALA A 213 2.95 9.48 -15.00
N LEU A 214 3.90 8.58 -14.74
CA LEU A 214 3.76 7.16 -15.04
C LEU A 214 2.60 6.54 -14.27
N GLN A 215 2.56 6.74 -12.95
CA GLN A 215 1.53 6.13 -12.08
C GLN A 215 0.13 6.71 -12.31
N ASP A 216 0.02 8.03 -12.58
CA ASP A 216 -1.25 8.69 -12.91
C ASP A 216 -2.37 8.40 -11.91
N GLU A 217 -2.08 8.62 -10.62
CA GLU A 217 -3.00 8.36 -9.49
C GLU A 217 -4.37 9.01 -9.69
N GLU A 218 -4.40 10.25 -10.19
CA GLU A 218 -5.63 10.95 -10.54
C GLU A 218 -6.42 10.19 -11.62
N GLY A 219 -5.75 9.79 -12.70
CA GLY A 219 -6.34 9.00 -13.78
C GLY A 219 -6.83 7.62 -13.33
N ALA A 220 -6.14 6.97 -12.39
CA ALA A 220 -6.52 5.68 -11.82
C ALA A 220 -7.89 5.71 -11.11
N VAL A 221 -8.32 6.90 -10.64
CA VAL A 221 -9.69 7.13 -10.16
C VAL A 221 -10.55 7.75 -11.26
N GLY A 222 -10.15 8.89 -11.81
CA GLY A 222 -10.93 9.70 -12.74
C GLY A 222 -11.39 8.96 -13.99
N TYR A 223 -10.44 8.39 -14.75
CA TYR A 223 -10.79 7.66 -15.98
C TYR A 223 -11.59 6.39 -15.69
N ILE A 224 -11.22 5.66 -14.65
CA ILE A 224 -11.90 4.42 -14.26
C ILE A 224 -13.34 4.69 -13.85
N MET A 225 -13.57 5.69 -13.01
CA MET A 225 -14.91 6.05 -12.55
C MET A 225 -15.76 6.63 -13.69
N GLN A 226 -15.19 7.44 -14.59
CA GLN A 226 -15.94 7.98 -15.74
C GLN A 226 -16.42 6.84 -16.65
N LYS A 227 -15.54 5.87 -16.92
CA LYS A 227 -15.88 4.68 -17.71
C LYS A 227 -16.94 3.83 -17.02
N TYR A 228 -16.81 3.62 -15.71
CA TYR A 228 -17.70 2.76 -14.94
C TYR A 228 -19.11 3.35 -14.77
N LEU A 229 -19.22 4.66 -14.53
CA LEU A 229 -20.48 5.32 -14.17
C LEU A 229 -21.32 5.81 -15.36
N GLN A 230 -20.88 5.56 -16.60
CA GLN A 230 -21.66 5.74 -17.83
C GLN A 230 -22.44 7.07 -17.87
N GLY A 231 -21.70 8.18 -17.79
CA GLY A 231 -22.25 9.54 -17.82
C GLY A 231 -22.85 10.03 -16.50
N GLY A 232 -22.68 9.28 -15.40
CA GLY A 232 -23.03 9.74 -14.04
C GLY A 232 -21.90 10.51 -13.35
N PHE A 233 -20.72 10.52 -13.96
CA PHE A 233 -19.55 11.29 -13.56
C PHE A 233 -18.83 11.75 -14.82
N VAL A 234 -18.44 13.03 -14.83
CA VAL A 234 -17.60 13.62 -15.87
C VAL A 234 -16.28 14.00 -15.20
N TYR A 235 -15.21 13.33 -15.61
CA TYR A 235 -13.87 13.57 -15.15
C TYR A 235 -13.25 14.72 -15.92
N HIS A 236 -12.71 15.69 -15.18
CA HIS A 236 -11.91 16.77 -15.69
C HIS A 236 -10.51 16.63 -15.10
N ARG A 237 -9.52 16.39 -15.97
CA ARG A 237 -8.13 16.24 -15.59
C ARG A 237 -7.61 17.56 -15.01
N SER A 238 -6.88 17.49 -13.91
CA SER A 238 -6.35 18.69 -13.27
C SER A 238 -5.20 19.29 -14.08
N ALA A 239 -4.97 20.59 -13.91
CA ALA A 239 -3.89 21.30 -14.60
C ALA A 239 -2.51 20.71 -14.30
N LEU A 240 -2.31 20.12 -13.11
CA LEU A 240 -1.07 19.42 -12.77
C LEU A 240 -0.88 18.19 -13.66
N TYR A 241 -1.88 17.32 -13.73
CA TYR A 241 -1.79 16.08 -14.50
C TYR A 241 -1.84 16.30 -16.02
N GLU A 242 -2.52 17.34 -16.49
CA GLU A 242 -2.42 17.79 -17.89
C GLU A 242 -0.99 18.22 -18.25
N LYS A 243 -0.31 18.92 -17.34
CA LYS A 243 1.08 19.31 -17.53
C LYS A 243 2.01 18.09 -17.51
N LEU A 244 1.79 17.15 -16.59
CA LEU A 244 2.56 15.91 -16.55
C LEU A 244 2.41 15.09 -17.84
N ASP A 245 1.22 15.04 -18.42
CA ASP A 245 1.03 14.39 -19.72
C ASP A 245 1.83 15.07 -20.83
N GLN A 246 1.83 16.41 -20.85
CA GLN A 246 2.57 17.19 -21.85
C GLN A 246 4.08 16.99 -21.74
N ASP A 247 4.59 16.99 -20.50
CA ASP A 247 6.03 16.94 -20.21
C ASP A 247 6.59 15.50 -20.36
N PHE A 248 5.79 14.46 -20.08
CA PHE A 248 6.30 13.08 -19.95
C PHE A 248 5.57 12.02 -20.79
N ARG A 249 4.36 12.26 -21.29
CA ARG A 249 3.56 11.27 -22.03
C ARG A 249 3.34 11.58 -23.51
N MET A 250 3.80 12.74 -24.00
CA MET A 250 3.76 13.08 -25.42
C MET A 250 4.91 12.38 -26.16
N GLY A 251 4.80 11.06 -26.34
CA GLY A 251 5.84 10.23 -26.97
C GLY A 251 5.39 8.87 -27.54
N ASP A 252 4.12 8.48 -27.42
CA ASP A 252 3.56 7.25 -28.03
C ASP A 252 2.55 7.53 -29.15
#